data_AF-A0A920F5L3-F1
#
_entry.id   AF-A0A920F5L3-F1
#
_cell.length_a   1.000
_cell.length_b   1.000
_cell.length_c   1.000
_cell.angle_alpha   90.00
_cell.angle_beta   90.00
_cell.angle_gamma   90.00
#
_symmetry.space_group_name_H-M   'P 1'
#
loop_
_entity.id
_entity.type
_entity.pdbx_description
1 polymer ?
#
loop_
_entity_poly.entity_id
_entity_poly.type
_entity_poly.pdbx_seq_one_letter_code
_entity_poly.pdbx_strand_id
1 'polypeptide(L)' 'MSNIVPGSYVTIGLGEDRCEVHNPNYDFNDEILPLGATYWAKLVEQRLRKGVQSD' A
#
# COMPACT_ATOMS: atom_id res chain seq x y z
N MET A 1 1.09 2.48 -15.87
CA MET A 1 2.01 3.32 -15.08
C MET A 1 2.15 4.66 -15.78
N SER A 2 2.15 5.79 -15.05
CA SER A 2 2.22 7.12 -15.67
C SER A 2 3.58 7.35 -16.35
N ASN A 3 3.55 7.97 -17.52
CA ASN A 3 4.77 8.45 -18.22
C ASN A 3 5.09 9.92 -17.89
N ILE A 4 4.26 10.58 -17.06
CA ILE A 4 4.43 12.00 -16.73
C ILE A 4 5.30 12.18 -15.49
N VAL A 5 5.15 11.30 -14.50
CA VAL A 5 5.97 11.26 -13.29
C VAL A 5 6.25 9.80 -12.91
N PRO A 6 7.41 9.50 -12.30
CA PRO A 6 7.70 8.16 -11.80
C PRO A 6 6.64 7.73 -10.78
N GLY A 7 5.88 6.69 -11.11
CA GLY A 7 4.86 6.10 -10.25
C GLY A 7 5.18 4.66 -9.90
N SER A 8 4.53 4.15 -8.85
CA SER A 8 4.50 2.74 -8.49
C SER A 8 3.06 2.36 -8.13
N TYR A 9 2.66 1.14 -8.48
CA TYR A 9 1.38 0.55 -8.14
C TYR A 9 1.65 -0.85 -7.61
N VAL A 10 1.09 -1.15 -6.44
CA VAL A 10 1.29 -2.43 -5.76
C VAL A 10 -0.07 -2.96 -5.31
N THR A 11 -0.20 -4.28 -5.28
CA THR A 11 -1.36 -4.97 -4.73
C THR A 11 -1.00 -5.56 -3.37
N ILE A 12 -1.99 -5.63 -2.49
CA ILE A 12 -1.86 -6.24 -1.16
C ILE A 12 -2.97 -7.29 -1.03
N GLY A 13 -2.61 -8.46 -0.51
CA GLY A 13 -3.37 -9.69 -0.69
C GLY A 13 -4.76 -9.68 -0.07
N LEU A 14 -5.70 -10.31 -0.76
CA LEU A 14 -7.05 -10.57 -0.28
C LEU A 14 -7.07 -11.72 0.75
N GLY A 15 -6.17 -12.70 0.60
CA GLY A 15 -6.21 -13.98 1.33
C GLY A 15 -6.64 -15.13 0.41
N GLU A 16 -6.50 -16.37 0.87
CA GLU A 16 -6.96 -17.56 0.15
C GLU A 16 -8.50 -17.72 0.26
N ASP A 17 -9.10 -18.44 -0.69
CA ASP A 17 -10.53 -18.81 -0.70
C ASP A 17 -11.54 -17.63 -0.61
N ARG A 18 -11.17 -16.45 -1.13
CA ARG A 18 -12.03 -15.25 -1.16
C ARG A 18 -12.49 -14.89 -2.56
N CYS A 19 -13.61 -14.16 -2.65
CA CYS A 19 -14.15 -13.68 -3.91
C CYS A 19 -13.30 -12.55 -4.50
N GLU A 20 -13.05 -12.57 -5.82
CA GLU A 20 -12.37 -11.49 -6.52
C GLU A 20 -13.19 -10.19 -6.59
N VAL A 21 -12.50 -9.08 -6.88
CA VAL A 21 -13.16 -7.79 -7.12
C VAL A 21 -14.21 -7.92 -8.24
N HIS A 22 -15.30 -7.15 -8.11
CA HIS A 22 -16.52 -7.21 -8.95
C HIS A 22 -17.48 -8.38 -8.69
N ASN A 23 -17.19 -9.27 -7.74
CA ASN A 23 -18.17 -10.25 -7.27
C ASN A 23 -19.17 -9.60 -6.27
N PRO A 24 -20.50 -9.82 -6.37
CA PRO A 24 -21.48 -9.30 -5.40
C PRO A 24 -21.25 -9.77 -3.95
N ASN A 25 -20.60 -10.92 -3.77
CA ASN A 25 -20.23 -11.49 -2.48
C ASN A 25 -18.81 -11.10 -2.07
N TYR A 26 -18.20 -10.10 -2.71
CA TYR A 26 -16.89 -9.59 -2.32
C TYR A 26 -16.92 -9.07 -0.88
N ASP A 27 -16.05 -9.62 -0.05
CA ASP A 27 -15.84 -9.21 1.34
C ASP A 27 -14.38 -8.80 1.51
N PHE A 28 -14.16 -7.55 1.91
CA PHE A 28 -12.83 -6.99 2.05
C PHE A 28 -12.13 -7.59 3.27
N ASN A 29 -10.85 -7.94 3.13
CA ASN A 29 -10.07 -8.49 4.24
C ASN A 29 -9.60 -7.38 5.18
N ASP A 30 -10.37 -7.06 6.22
CA ASP A 30 -10.05 -6.01 7.19
C ASP A 30 -8.73 -6.25 7.96
N GLU A 31 -8.28 -7.50 8.07
CA GLU A 31 -7.01 -7.85 8.72
C GLU A 31 -5.80 -7.21 8.01
N ILE A 32 -5.95 -6.84 6.74
CA ILE A 32 -4.89 -6.23 5.95
C ILE A 32 -4.75 -4.72 6.15
N LEU A 33 -5.77 -4.06 6.71
CA LEU A 33 -5.79 -2.60 6.87
C LEU A 33 -4.57 -2.06 7.64
N PRO A 34 -4.16 -2.65 8.79
CA PRO A 34 -2.99 -2.17 9.51
C PRO A 34 -1.69 -2.32 8.70
N LEU A 35 -1.56 -3.39 7.92
CA LEU A 35 -0.39 -3.63 7.08
C LEU A 35 -0.30 -2.59 5.94
N GLY A 36 -1.41 -2.36 5.24
CA GLY A 36 -1.48 -1.36 4.16
C GLY A 36 -1.20 0.05 4.67
N ALA A 37 -1.80 0.44 5.80
CA ALA A 37 -1.54 1.74 6.43
C ALA A 37 -0.07 1.90 6.85
N THR A 38 0.50 0.86 7.48
CA THR A 38 1.91 0.86 7.91
C THR A 38 2.86 0.96 6.71
N TYR A 39 2.57 0.27 5.62
CA TYR A 39 3.36 0.34 4.39
C TYR A 39 3.46 1.78 3.87
N TRP A 40 2.33 2.46 3.73
CA TRP A 40 2.31 3.85 3.24
C TRP A 40 2.98 4.82 4.21
N ALA A 41 2.71 4.69 5.52
CA ALA A 41 3.36 5.54 6.53
C ALA A 41 4.88 5.40 6.49
N LYS A 42 5.39 4.17 6.54
CA LYS A 42 6.84 3.89 6.48
C LYS A 42 7.47 4.30 5.16
N LEU A 43 6.77 4.12 4.04
CA LEU A 43 7.26 4.54 2.74
C LEU A 43 7.48 6.06 2.72
N VAL A 44 6.50 6.83 3.21
CA VAL A 44 6.60 8.29 3.29
C VAL A 44 7.70 8.71 4.25
N GLU A 45 7.75 8.12 5.46
CA GLU A 45 8.81 8.39 6.44
C GLU A 45 10.21 8.14 5.87
N GLN A 46 10.39 7.05 5.13
CA GLN A 46 11.68 6.72 4.51
C GLN A 46 12.04 7.67 3.37
N ARG A 47 11.07 8.03 2.52
CA ARG A 47 11.31 8.88 1.34
C ARG A 47 11.48 10.36 1.68
N LEU A 48 10.82 10.82 2.75
CA LEU A 48 10.82 12.21 3.17
C LEU A 48 11.60 12.44 4.48
N ARG A 49 12.39 11.46 4.93
CA ARG A 49 13.24 11.61 6.12
C ARG A 49 14.12 12.85 5.96
N LYS A 50 13.88 13.89 6.76
CA LYS A 50 14.81 15.01 6.86
C LYS A 50 16.17 14.45 7.26
N GLY A 51 17.21 14.79 6.52
CA GLY A 51 18.57 14.42 6.89
C GLY A 51 18.83 14.85 8.33
N VAL A 52 19.53 14.00 9.09
CA VAL A 52 20.29 14.52 10.24
C VAL A 52 21.21 15.56 9.62
N GLN A 53 21.01 16.83 9.96
CA GLN A 53 21.96 17.88 9.62
C GLN A 53 23.25 17.46 10.30
N SER A 54 24.19 16.90 9.54
CA SER A 54 25.55 16.72 9.98
C SER A 54 26.16 18.12 9.98
N ASP A 55 26.41 18.65 11.18
CA ASP A 55 27.42 19.69 11.37
C ASP A 55 28.79 19.20 10.85
#